data_AF-A0A9W8CK30-F1
#
_entry.id   AF-A0A9W8CK30-F1
#
_cell.length_a   1.000
_cell.length_b   1.000
_cell.length_c   1.000
_cell.angle_alpha   90.00
_cell.angle_beta   90.00
_cell.angle_gamma   90.00
#
_symmetry.space_group_name_H-M   'P 1'
#
loop_
_entity.id
_entity.type
_entity.pdbx_description
1 polymer ?
#
loop_
_entity_poly.entity_id
_entity_poly.type
_entity_poly.pdbx_seq_one_letter_code
_entity_poly.pdbx_strand_id
1 'polypeptide(L)'
;MYNIVLTFGDSITQFGTNIKFSGWVNHLSQLFERRMDVLNRGFNGYNTDDACNVAHLVLPRTRNMEYPSPDICPSKYQLPNFSPKVELLTICFGSNDSMLVPGNKHVPLKRYTDNLRHLVQQVKDPKSEYYSPDTRIVLITPPPIGDHMYKTFAEKMSTSQKHENKVTRLYADAVRDLAQEMEVKCIDLWTAIENKIKDYNMSAETETNEFDGYDQYLNDGLHLNAKEFRVKEMVLNAGEIAHGATLAVEAAQFVIRHKRVQKKFVSVLKVTVIGMVLAYALIYVLLVLPLFIIRNGNYILATLLQYDATSSTFALLSTRDAVDHFLSTLPLLGLDIMVHVRPNMFEDIFFTMLEEVDPEYAKALKSWPPRKFRWEKVKFAARRLAKRYFMTLVASYLSRLPVVGWMVVPLGALTMMAKFVGYPLSGAIVLATVISPGSRKSTMFIFKSLLAMSDFSRDLMRPYFSHLGAKPKQQIQFYKTNESTVVGFILAYYLFVQLSWIGPAFYILAQAAIAMFISRQTVRPPPYTPGAEWELEKKARIKP
;
A
#
# COMPACT_ATOMS: atom_id res chain seq x y z
N MET A 1 -27.03 9.47 -12.83
CA MET A 1 -25.77 10.22 -12.59
C MET A 1 -25.40 9.99 -11.13
N TYR A 2 -24.12 9.76 -10.82
CA TYR A 2 -23.71 9.51 -9.43
C TYR A 2 -23.73 10.82 -8.64
N ASN A 3 -23.71 10.75 -7.31
CA ASN A 3 -23.49 11.96 -6.49
C ASN A 3 -22.16 12.62 -6.87
N ILE A 4 -22.05 13.92 -6.59
CA ILE A 4 -21.05 14.79 -7.19
C ILE A 4 -20.00 15.22 -6.16
N VAL A 5 -18.74 15.18 -6.56
CA VAL A 5 -17.67 15.99 -5.97
C VAL A 5 -17.48 17.21 -6.86
N LEU A 6 -17.76 18.40 -6.34
CA LEU A 6 -17.67 19.65 -7.07
C LEU A 6 -16.38 20.38 -6.69
N THR A 7 -15.48 20.61 -7.65
CA THR A 7 -14.25 21.36 -7.41
C THR A 7 -14.37 22.77 -7.97
N PHE A 8 -14.38 23.79 -7.12
CA PHE A 8 -14.48 25.19 -7.50
C PHE A 8 -13.16 25.91 -7.20
N GLY A 9 -12.59 26.62 -8.18
CA GLY A 9 -11.32 27.29 -7.98
C GLY A 9 -10.82 28.05 -9.19
N ASP A 10 -9.55 28.44 -9.15
CA ASP A 10 -8.88 29.19 -10.21
C ASP A 10 -8.21 28.27 -11.27
N SER A 11 -7.12 28.75 -11.89
CA SER A 11 -6.32 28.01 -12.87
C SER A 11 -5.74 26.71 -12.33
N ILE A 12 -5.40 26.62 -11.04
CA ILE A 12 -4.89 25.41 -10.40
C ILE A 12 -5.97 24.31 -10.42
N THR A 13 -7.23 24.71 -10.24
CA THR A 13 -8.37 23.78 -10.36
C THR A 13 -8.68 23.48 -11.83
N GLN A 14 -8.67 24.51 -12.69
CA GLN A 14 -8.98 24.34 -14.12
C GLN A 14 -8.02 23.34 -14.79
N PHE A 15 -6.72 23.49 -14.52
CA PHE A 15 -5.68 22.61 -15.04
C PHE A 15 -5.55 21.31 -14.25
N GLY A 16 -6.29 21.15 -13.15
CA GLY A 16 -6.27 19.94 -12.33
C GLY A 16 -6.77 18.69 -13.04
N THR A 17 -7.41 18.78 -14.22
CA THR A 17 -7.69 17.60 -15.07
C THR A 17 -6.52 17.25 -15.99
N ASN A 18 -5.58 18.17 -16.19
CA ASN A 18 -4.41 17.97 -17.02
C ASN A 18 -3.28 17.33 -16.21
N ILE A 19 -2.91 16.10 -16.57
CA ILE A 19 -1.84 15.33 -15.92
C ILE A 19 -0.47 16.01 -15.94
N LYS A 20 -0.24 17.00 -16.81
CA LYS A 20 1.00 17.80 -16.82
C LYS A 20 1.04 18.87 -15.71
N PHE A 21 -0.13 19.26 -15.19
CA PHE A 21 -0.32 20.26 -14.15
C PHE A 21 -0.90 19.60 -12.89
N SER A 22 -0.15 18.66 -12.31
CA SER A 22 -0.55 17.75 -11.20
C SER A 22 -1.63 16.73 -11.52
N GLY A 23 -2.65 17.08 -12.31
CA GLY A 23 -3.78 16.18 -12.56
C GLY A 23 -4.65 15.90 -11.32
N TRP A 24 -4.59 16.73 -10.27
CA TRP A 24 -5.25 16.43 -8.99
C TRP A 24 -6.77 16.20 -9.08
N VAL A 25 -7.49 16.95 -9.92
CA VAL A 25 -8.93 16.74 -10.16
C VAL A 25 -9.13 15.43 -10.92
N ASN A 26 -8.28 15.11 -11.90
CA ASN A 26 -8.34 13.82 -12.59
C ASN A 26 -8.03 12.64 -11.64
N HIS A 27 -7.14 12.83 -10.67
CA HIS A 27 -6.87 11.85 -9.62
C HIS A 27 -8.07 11.66 -8.69
N LEU A 28 -8.80 12.73 -8.35
CA LEU A 28 -10.08 12.60 -7.66
C LEU A 28 -11.08 11.79 -8.51
N SER A 29 -11.19 12.06 -9.81
CA SER A 29 -12.07 11.29 -10.72
C SER A 29 -11.73 9.80 -10.72
N GLN A 30 -10.44 9.47 -10.75
CA GLN A 30 -9.97 8.09 -10.68
C GLN A 30 -10.23 7.46 -9.30
N LEU A 31 -10.01 8.21 -8.21
CA LEU A 31 -10.28 7.72 -6.87
C LEU A 31 -11.77 7.41 -6.69
N PHE A 32 -12.65 8.27 -7.16
CA PHE A 32 -14.11 8.11 -7.02
C PHE A 32 -14.77 7.35 -8.17
N GLU A 33 -13.98 6.67 -9.02
CA GLU A 33 -14.48 5.92 -10.16
C GLU A 33 -15.61 4.97 -9.75
N ARG A 34 -16.74 5.04 -10.48
CA ARG A 34 -17.97 4.26 -10.23
C ARG A 34 -18.65 4.52 -8.88
N ARG A 35 -18.28 5.59 -8.16
CA ARG A 35 -18.87 5.97 -6.87
C ARG A 35 -19.44 7.39 -6.89
N MET A 36 -18.70 8.34 -7.43
CA MET A 36 -19.10 9.74 -7.55
C MET A 36 -18.57 10.33 -8.86
N ASP A 37 -19.31 11.29 -9.41
CA ASP A 37 -18.88 12.08 -10.56
C ASP A 37 -18.10 13.31 -10.04
N VAL A 38 -16.91 13.56 -10.58
CA VAL A 38 -16.09 14.71 -10.18
C VAL A 38 -16.24 15.81 -11.24
N LEU A 39 -16.80 16.95 -10.84
CA LEU A 39 -17.04 18.09 -11.71
C LEU A 39 -15.98 19.17 -11.51
N ASN A 40 -15.21 19.44 -12.56
CA ASN A 40 -14.25 20.53 -12.58
C ASN A 40 -14.94 21.87 -12.91
N ARG A 41 -14.96 22.78 -11.94
CA ARG A 41 -15.37 24.19 -12.06
C ARG A 41 -14.20 25.11 -11.71
N GLY A 42 -13.02 24.84 -12.27
CA GLY A 42 -11.90 25.76 -12.22
C GLY A 42 -11.95 26.82 -13.31
N PHE A 43 -11.62 28.07 -12.99
CA PHE A 43 -11.65 29.20 -13.91
C PHE A 43 -10.30 29.93 -13.92
N ASN A 44 -9.57 29.78 -15.02
CA ASN A 44 -8.24 30.36 -15.16
C ASN A 44 -8.29 31.89 -15.06
N GLY A 45 -7.47 32.43 -14.16
CA GLY A 45 -7.32 33.86 -13.95
C GLY A 45 -8.35 34.50 -13.01
N TYR A 46 -9.29 33.72 -12.46
CA TYR A 46 -10.31 34.25 -11.56
C TYR A 46 -9.75 34.44 -10.14
N ASN A 47 -10.16 35.52 -9.49
CA ASN A 47 -9.98 35.73 -8.05
C ASN A 47 -11.29 35.47 -7.30
N THR A 48 -11.33 35.76 -6.00
CA THR A 48 -12.54 35.52 -5.19
C THR A 48 -13.69 36.49 -5.47
N ASP A 49 -13.45 37.69 -6.00
CA ASP A 49 -14.53 38.60 -6.43
C ASP A 49 -15.23 38.00 -7.67
N ASP A 50 -14.45 37.52 -8.64
CA ASP A 50 -15.00 36.80 -9.81
C ASP A 50 -15.75 35.54 -9.40
N ALA A 51 -15.20 34.78 -8.43
CA ALA A 51 -15.83 33.58 -7.89
C ALA A 51 -17.21 33.86 -7.30
N CYS A 52 -17.36 34.95 -6.55
CA CYS A 52 -18.67 35.37 -6.01
C CYS A 52 -19.65 35.70 -7.13
N ASN A 53 -19.20 36.35 -8.20
CA ASN A 53 -20.05 36.70 -9.34
C ASN A 53 -20.57 35.47 -10.09
N VAL A 54 -19.78 34.39 -10.20
CA VAL A 54 -20.18 33.17 -10.92
C VAL A 54 -20.71 32.05 -10.04
N ALA A 55 -20.76 32.23 -8.72
CA ALA A 55 -21.20 31.20 -7.77
C ALA A 55 -22.58 30.63 -8.13
N HIS A 56 -23.48 31.47 -8.65
CA HIS A 56 -24.83 31.08 -9.08
C HIS A 56 -24.88 30.12 -10.28
N LEU A 57 -23.79 30.01 -11.06
CA LEU A 57 -23.63 29.08 -12.18
C LEU A 57 -22.95 27.77 -11.75
N VAL A 58 -22.31 27.77 -10.57
CA VAL A 58 -21.47 26.69 -10.08
C VAL A 58 -22.18 25.88 -9.00
N LEU A 59 -22.80 26.57 -8.04
CA LEU A 59 -23.43 25.94 -6.88
C LEU A 59 -24.76 25.26 -7.26
N PRO A 60 -25.03 24.05 -6.74
CA PRO A 60 -26.29 23.37 -7.01
C PRO A 60 -27.44 24.11 -6.34
N ARG A 61 -28.52 24.39 -7.10
CA ARG A 61 -29.77 24.86 -6.51
C ARG A 61 -30.45 23.68 -5.82
N THR A 62 -30.65 23.77 -4.51
CA THR A 62 -31.22 22.71 -3.69
C THR A 62 -32.72 22.85 -3.49
N ARG A 63 -33.26 24.06 -3.68
CA ARG A 63 -34.71 24.27 -3.67
C ARG A 63 -35.30 23.80 -4.99
N ASN A 64 -36.18 22.81 -4.92
CA ASN A 64 -37.02 22.28 -6.00
C ASN A 64 -37.37 23.36 -7.04
N MET A 65 -36.57 23.49 -8.10
CA MET A 65 -37.14 23.93 -9.36
C MET A 65 -37.85 22.70 -9.89
N GLU A 66 -39.18 22.69 -9.80
CA GLU A 66 -40.01 22.03 -10.78
C GLU A 66 -39.48 22.50 -12.13
N TYR A 67 -38.61 21.70 -12.76
CA TYR A 67 -38.35 21.89 -14.17
C TYR A 67 -39.71 21.70 -14.84
N PRO A 68 -40.25 22.70 -15.56
CA PRO A 68 -41.37 22.44 -16.44
C PRO A 68 -40.86 21.37 -17.39
N SER A 69 -41.29 20.13 -17.18
CA SER A 69 -40.92 19.04 -18.05
C SER A 69 -41.41 19.47 -19.43
N PRO A 70 -40.53 19.64 -20.43
CA PRO A 70 -41.04 19.82 -21.77
C PRO A 70 -41.86 18.55 -22.07
N ASP A 71 -43.13 18.73 -22.42
CA ASP A 71 -44.13 17.68 -22.70
C ASP A 71 -43.76 16.77 -23.90
N ILE A 72 -42.47 16.60 -24.20
CA ILE A 72 -41.95 16.05 -25.45
C ILE A 72 -40.93 14.92 -25.19
N CYS A 73 -41.06 14.16 -24.11
CA CYS A 73 -40.32 12.90 -23.96
C CYS A 73 -41.31 11.73 -23.76
N PRO A 74 -41.52 10.86 -24.78
CA PRO A 74 -42.39 9.71 -24.64
C PRO A 74 -41.92 8.81 -23.48
N SER A 75 -42.89 8.41 -22.66
CA SER A 75 -42.79 7.75 -21.35
C SER A 75 -41.89 6.50 -21.25
N LYS A 76 -41.36 5.98 -22.35
CA LYS A 76 -40.49 4.79 -22.35
C LYS A 76 -39.03 5.07 -21.96
N TYR A 77 -38.63 6.34 -21.84
CA TYR A 77 -37.29 6.77 -21.42
C TYR A 77 -37.33 7.81 -20.31
N GLN A 78 -38.22 7.67 -19.33
CA GLN A 78 -38.10 8.45 -18.09
C GLN A 78 -36.78 8.07 -17.41
N LEU A 79 -35.82 9.00 -17.43
CA LEU A 79 -34.62 8.90 -16.60
C LEU A 79 -35.09 8.82 -15.14
N PRO A 80 -34.48 7.98 -14.29
CA PRO A 80 -34.86 7.90 -12.89
C PRO A 80 -34.84 9.29 -12.25
N ASN A 81 -35.84 9.57 -11.39
CA ASN A 81 -36.03 10.79 -10.58
C ASN A 81 -34.91 11.00 -9.54
N PHE A 82 -33.66 10.82 -9.93
CA PHE A 82 -32.49 10.96 -9.08
C PHE A 82 -31.72 12.21 -9.52
N SER A 83 -32.00 13.33 -8.85
CA SER A 83 -31.16 14.52 -8.92
C SER A 83 -29.89 14.27 -8.11
N PRO A 84 -28.70 14.24 -8.74
CA PRO A 84 -27.45 14.01 -8.02
C PRO A 84 -27.21 15.07 -6.96
N LYS A 85 -26.82 14.66 -5.76
CA LYS A 85 -26.43 15.58 -4.69
C LYS A 85 -24.94 15.89 -4.77
N VAL A 86 -24.56 17.12 -4.45
CA VAL A 86 -23.14 17.46 -4.23
C VAL A 86 -22.74 17.02 -2.82
N GLU A 87 -21.93 15.98 -2.72
CA GLU A 87 -21.48 15.36 -1.47
C GLU A 87 -20.27 16.08 -0.86
N LEU A 88 -19.47 16.69 -1.74
CA LEU A 88 -18.24 17.40 -1.40
C LEU A 88 -18.08 18.60 -2.33
N LEU A 89 -17.87 19.78 -1.76
CA LEU A 89 -17.45 20.99 -2.43
C LEU A 89 -16.04 21.35 -1.98
N THR A 90 -15.09 21.44 -2.91
CA THR A 90 -13.77 22.02 -2.65
C THR A 90 -13.71 23.45 -3.17
N ILE A 91 -13.16 24.38 -2.40
CA ILE A 91 -12.93 25.77 -2.82
C ILE A 91 -11.43 26.06 -2.77
N CYS A 92 -10.83 26.38 -3.92
CA CYS A 92 -9.39 26.60 -4.08
C CYS A 92 -9.12 27.90 -4.85
N PHE A 93 -8.97 29.00 -4.11
CA PHE A 93 -8.66 30.34 -4.61
C PHE A 93 -7.63 31.01 -3.70
N GLY A 94 -7.03 32.11 -4.15
CA GLY A 94 -6.10 32.91 -3.37
C GLY A 94 -4.80 33.22 -4.08
N SER A 95 -4.42 32.43 -5.09
CA SER A 95 -3.19 32.68 -5.85
C SER A 95 -3.27 33.94 -6.71
N ASN A 96 -4.43 34.20 -7.34
CA ASN A 96 -4.66 35.45 -8.08
C ASN A 96 -4.93 36.63 -7.13
N ASP A 97 -5.64 36.39 -6.02
CA ASP A 97 -5.94 37.39 -4.99
C ASP A 97 -4.67 37.96 -4.34
N SER A 98 -3.67 37.09 -4.09
CA SER A 98 -2.38 37.45 -3.49
C SER A 98 -1.41 38.16 -4.43
N MET A 99 -1.81 38.40 -5.69
CA MET A 99 -1.02 39.17 -6.66
C MET A 99 -0.67 40.55 -6.11
N LEU A 100 0.54 41.03 -6.36
CA LEU A 100 0.97 42.35 -5.93
C LEU A 100 0.29 43.46 -6.74
N VAL A 101 -0.06 44.57 -6.09
CA VAL A 101 -0.51 45.81 -6.73
C VAL A 101 0.64 46.39 -7.57
N PRO A 102 0.40 46.89 -8.80
CA PRO A 102 -0.90 47.19 -9.44
C PRO A 102 -1.52 46.04 -10.26
N GLY A 103 -1.23 44.78 -9.94
CA GLY A 103 -1.81 43.62 -10.61
C GLY A 103 -3.35 43.64 -10.60
N ASN A 104 -3.95 43.39 -11.76
CA ASN A 104 -5.39 43.55 -11.99
C ASN A 104 -6.28 42.45 -11.36
N LYS A 105 -5.66 41.42 -10.76
CA LYS A 105 -6.39 40.33 -10.10
C LYS A 105 -6.35 40.41 -8.57
N HIS A 106 -5.61 41.38 -8.02
CA HIS A 106 -5.44 41.54 -6.58
C HIS A 106 -6.79 41.75 -5.87
N VAL A 107 -7.01 41.04 -4.76
CA VAL A 107 -8.15 41.25 -3.87
C VAL A 107 -7.61 41.45 -2.46
N PRO A 108 -7.87 42.59 -1.78
CA PRO A 108 -7.35 42.84 -0.44
C PRO A 108 -7.72 41.71 0.54
N LEU A 109 -6.79 41.32 1.42
CA LEU A 109 -6.92 40.15 2.31
C LEU A 109 -8.25 40.06 3.07
N LYS A 110 -8.76 41.18 3.59
CA LYS A 110 -10.07 41.24 4.25
C LYS A 110 -11.21 40.87 3.29
N ARG A 111 -11.23 41.47 2.10
CA ARG A 111 -12.22 41.21 1.05
C ARG A 111 -12.16 39.76 0.57
N TYR A 112 -10.95 39.22 0.38
CA TYR A 112 -10.73 37.81 0.06
C TYR A 112 -11.36 36.88 1.11
N THR A 113 -11.11 37.15 2.40
CA THR A 113 -11.68 36.38 3.51
C THR A 113 -13.20 36.48 3.54
N ASP A 114 -13.75 37.68 3.35
CA ASP A 114 -15.18 37.93 3.30
C ASP A 114 -15.85 37.21 2.11
N ASN A 115 -15.19 37.18 0.95
CA ASN A 115 -15.65 36.47 -0.24
C ASN A 115 -15.69 34.95 -0.01
N LEU A 116 -14.64 34.36 0.56
CA LEU A 116 -14.63 32.94 0.91
C LEU A 116 -15.71 32.61 1.95
N ARG A 117 -15.89 33.46 2.97
CA ARG A 117 -16.96 33.32 3.97
C ARG A 117 -18.32 33.32 3.29
N HIS A 118 -18.53 34.25 2.36
CA HIS A 118 -19.75 34.34 1.58
C HIS A 118 -20.02 33.06 0.78
N LEU A 119 -19.03 32.54 0.04
CA LEU A 119 -19.16 31.31 -0.74
C LEU A 119 -19.53 30.09 0.13
N VAL A 120 -18.93 29.97 1.32
CA VAL A 120 -19.28 28.90 2.27
C VAL A 120 -20.70 29.09 2.82
N GLN A 121 -21.09 30.33 3.15
CA GLN A 121 -22.44 30.66 3.65
C GLN A 121 -23.52 30.40 2.59
N GLN A 122 -23.25 30.60 1.31
CA GLN A 122 -24.19 30.24 0.23
C GLN A 122 -24.62 28.77 0.31
N VAL A 123 -23.76 27.86 0.80
CA VAL A 123 -24.10 26.44 0.92
C VAL A 123 -24.61 26.08 2.32
N LYS A 124 -24.12 26.74 3.38
CA LYS A 124 -24.44 26.42 4.78
C LYS A 124 -25.67 27.16 5.35
N ASP A 125 -26.03 28.34 4.85
CA ASP A 125 -27.13 29.14 5.42
C ASP A 125 -28.49 28.58 4.95
N PRO A 126 -29.40 28.17 5.86
CA PRO A 126 -30.75 27.73 5.52
C PRO A 126 -31.60 28.70 4.69
N LYS A 127 -31.25 29.99 4.68
CA LYS A 127 -31.92 31.02 3.89
C LYS A 127 -31.40 31.13 2.45
N SER A 128 -30.26 30.52 2.16
CA SER A 128 -29.66 30.56 0.83
C SER A 128 -30.44 29.72 -0.20
N GLU A 129 -30.45 30.15 -1.46
CA GLU A 129 -31.00 29.38 -2.58
C GLU A 129 -30.20 28.08 -2.85
N TYR A 130 -28.93 28.04 -2.43
CA TYR A 130 -28.01 26.91 -2.60
C TYR A 130 -27.82 26.09 -1.32
N TYR A 131 -28.69 26.28 -0.32
CA TYR A 131 -28.57 25.62 0.97
C TYR A 131 -28.52 24.09 0.84
N SER A 132 -27.38 23.49 1.18
CA SER A 132 -27.17 22.05 1.09
C SER A 132 -26.53 21.54 2.38
N PRO A 133 -27.32 21.19 3.40
CA PRO A 133 -26.80 20.81 4.71
C PRO A 133 -25.95 19.54 4.69
N ASP A 134 -26.17 18.67 3.71
CA ASP A 134 -25.43 17.42 3.53
C ASP A 134 -24.08 17.63 2.80
N THR A 135 -23.88 18.78 2.13
CA THR A 135 -22.65 19.04 1.38
C THR A 135 -21.49 19.32 2.33
N ARG A 136 -20.47 18.46 2.29
CA ARG A 136 -19.21 18.71 3.00
C ARG A 136 -18.40 19.75 2.24
N ILE A 137 -17.82 20.72 2.96
CA ILE A 137 -16.99 21.77 2.36
C ILE A 137 -15.55 21.60 2.81
N VAL A 138 -14.63 21.69 1.86
CA VAL A 138 -13.18 21.72 2.09
C VAL A 138 -12.62 22.99 1.46
N LEU A 139 -12.01 23.85 2.27
CA LEU A 139 -11.21 24.96 1.77
C LEU A 139 -9.79 24.48 1.50
N ILE A 140 -9.20 24.89 0.38
CA ILE A 140 -7.82 24.57 0.01
C ILE A 140 -7.05 25.88 -0.05
N THR A 141 -5.93 25.98 0.68
CA THR A 141 -5.09 27.18 0.64
C THR A 141 -4.45 27.32 -0.74
N PRO A 142 -4.12 28.54 -1.22
CA PRO A 142 -3.25 28.68 -2.36
C PRO A 142 -1.89 27.97 -2.11
N PRO A 143 -1.26 27.36 -3.12
CA PRO A 143 0.10 26.82 -2.99
C PRO A 143 1.10 27.95 -2.74
N PRO A 144 2.33 27.63 -2.28
CA PRO A 144 3.38 28.63 -2.19
C PRO A 144 3.84 29.06 -3.59
N ILE A 145 4.39 30.27 -3.68
CA ILE A 145 4.96 30.80 -4.91
C ILE A 145 6.46 30.55 -4.90
N GLY A 146 7.00 29.99 -5.98
CA GLY A 146 8.45 29.92 -6.18
C GLY A 146 8.93 31.27 -6.71
N ASP A 147 9.31 32.20 -5.83
CA ASP A 147 9.56 33.61 -6.19
C ASP A 147 10.54 33.76 -7.37
N HIS A 148 11.68 33.07 -7.34
CA HIS A 148 12.65 33.12 -8.43
C HIS A 148 12.10 32.49 -9.72
N MET A 149 11.47 31.33 -9.61
CA MET A 149 10.89 30.60 -10.74
C MET A 149 9.78 31.39 -11.44
N TYR A 150 8.90 32.02 -10.65
CA TYR A 150 7.81 32.86 -11.17
C TYR A 150 8.36 34.11 -11.83
N LYS A 151 9.40 34.73 -11.26
CA LYS A 151 10.07 35.87 -11.89
C LYS A 151 10.64 35.52 -13.26
N THR A 152 11.37 34.41 -13.37
CA THR A 152 11.90 33.91 -14.66
C THR A 152 10.79 33.63 -15.66
N PHE A 153 9.69 33.02 -15.22
CA PHE A 153 8.51 32.79 -16.05
C PHE A 153 7.87 34.11 -16.52
N ALA A 154 7.72 35.07 -15.60
CA ALA A 154 7.08 36.36 -15.88
C ALA A 154 7.87 37.18 -16.91
N GLU A 155 9.21 37.19 -16.80
CA GLU A 155 10.11 37.80 -17.76
C GLU A 155 9.98 37.14 -19.14
N LYS A 156 10.01 35.80 -19.18
CA LYS A 156 9.86 35.03 -20.43
C LYS A 156 8.52 35.26 -21.13
N MET A 157 7.45 35.41 -20.35
CA MET A 157 6.10 35.67 -20.88
C MET A 157 5.79 37.15 -21.07
N SER A 158 6.75 38.04 -20.76
CA SER A 158 6.57 39.51 -20.83
C SER A 158 5.32 40.01 -20.09
N THR A 159 5.01 39.41 -18.94
CA THR A 159 3.88 39.83 -18.11
C THR A 159 4.32 40.80 -17.03
N SER A 160 3.49 41.80 -16.74
CA SER A 160 3.70 42.76 -15.63
C SER A 160 3.23 42.22 -14.27
N GLN A 161 2.65 41.01 -14.24
CA GLN A 161 2.14 40.38 -13.03
C GLN A 161 3.28 39.98 -12.09
N LYS A 162 3.09 40.23 -10.79
CA LYS A 162 4.06 39.91 -9.75
C LYS A 162 3.38 39.18 -8.61
N HIS A 163 4.05 38.14 -8.11
CA HIS A 163 3.65 37.40 -6.92
C HIS A 163 4.86 37.29 -5.99
N GLU A 164 4.58 37.20 -4.69
CA GLU A 164 5.59 36.93 -3.66
C GLU A 164 5.03 35.89 -2.70
N ASN A 165 5.86 34.91 -2.34
CA ASN A 165 5.50 33.82 -1.46
C ASN A 165 5.04 34.34 -0.10
N LYS A 166 5.79 35.29 0.49
CA LYS A 166 5.44 35.91 1.79
C LYS A 166 4.06 36.56 1.79
N VAL A 167 3.60 37.09 0.66
CA VAL A 167 2.26 37.68 0.54
C VAL A 167 1.24 36.57 0.40
N THR A 168 1.48 35.58 -0.45
CA THR A 168 0.60 34.41 -0.62
C THR A 168 0.40 33.63 0.67
N ARG A 169 1.41 33.56 1.54
CA ARG A 169 1.31 33.01 2.90
C ARG A 169 0.20 33.67 3.72
N LEU A 170 0.04 34.99 3.64
CA LEU A 170 -1.02 35.69 4.38
C LEU A 170 -2.42 35.23 3.96
N TYR A 171 -2.61 34.95 2.66
CA TYR A 171 -3.86 34.43 2.12
C TYR A 171 -4.07 32.96 2.53
N ALA A 172 -3.01 32.15 2.51
CA ALA A 172 -3.07 30.78 3.03
C ALA A 172 -3.42 30.74 4.53
N ASP A 173 -2.81 31.61 5.34
CA ASP A 173 -3.09 31.76 6.76
C ASP A 173 -4.57 32.14 6.98
N ALA A 174 -5.09 33.12 6.22
CA ALA A 174 -6.50 33.51 6.27
C ALA A 174 -7.48 32.38 5.92
N VAL A 175 -7.15 31.52 4.96
CA VAL A 175 -7.97 30.33 4.65
C VAL A 175 -8.02 29.36 5.82
N ARG A 176 -6.91 29.15 6.53
CA ARG A 176 -6.87 28.24 7.70
C ARG A 176 -7.70 28.80 8.84
N ASP A 177 -7.53 30.08 9.13
CA ASP A 177 -8.26 30.77 10.20
C ASP A 177 -9.77 30.76 9.90
N LEU A 178 -10.15 31.07 8.65
CA LEU A 178 -11.56 31.03 8.23
C LEU A 178 -12.13 29.61 8.27
N ALA A 179 -11.36 28.59 7.86
CA ALA A 179 -11.82 27.21 7.92
C ALA A 179 -12.13 26.77 9.36
N GLN A 180 -11.31 27.21 10.31
CA GLN A 180 -11.53 26.99 11.74
C GLN A 180 -12.74 27.78 12.24
N GLU A 181 -12.84 29.08 11.92
CA GLU A 181 -13.98 29.95 12.27
C GLU A 181 -15.32 29.35 11.82
N MET A 182 -15.37 28.84 10.59
CA MET A 182 -16.60 28.33 9.97
C MET A 182 -16.84 26.82 10.19
N GLU A 183 -15.99 26.16 10.97
CA GLU A 183 -16.01 24.72 11.21
C GLU A 183 -16.11 23.90 9.91
N VAL A 184 -15.23 24.20 8.96
CA VAL A 184 -15.05 23.43 7.71
C VAL A 184 -13.66 22.82 7.67
N LYS A 185 -13.45 21.81 6.81
CA LYS A 185 -12.13 21.20 6.67
C LYS A 185 -11.22 22.09 5.83
N CYS A 186 -9.93 22.11 6.15
CA CYS A 186 -8.89 22.82 5.41
C CYS A 186 -7.84 21.84 4.90
N ILE A 187 -7.42 21.99 3.64
CA ILE A 187 -6.20 21.39 3.10
C ILE A 187 -5.17 22.52 2.96
N ASP A 188 -4.18 22.50 3.84
CA ASP A 188 -3.07 23.46 3.86
C ASP A 188 -1.98 23.05 2.86
N LEU A 189 -2.21 23.42 1.60
CA LEU A 189 -1.30 23.15 0.50
C LEU A 189 -0.02 23.99 0.60
N TRP A 190 -0.13 25.22 1.14
CA TRP A 190 1.01 26.12 1.32
C TRP A 190 2.07 25.48 2.22
N THR A 191 1.68 25.13 3.45
CA THR A 191 2.59 24.54 4.44
C THR A 191 3.09 23.17 4.00
N ALA A 192 2.23 22.38 3.33
CA ALA A 192 2.62 21.07 2.84
C ALA A 192 3.78 21.14 1.84
N ILE A 193 3.71 22.06 0.87
CA ILE A 193 4.76 22.24 -0.14
C ILE A 193 5.99 22.92 0.47
N GLU A 194 5.82 23.93 1.34
CA GLU A 194 6.94 24.59 2.02
C GLU A 194 7.79 23.64 2.87
N ASN A 195 7.14 22.76 3.65
CA ASN A 195 7.86 21.75 4.44
C ASN A 195 8.64 20.79 3.53
N LYS A 196 8.03 20.41 2.41
CA LYS A 196 8.64 19.54 1.41
C LYS A 196 9.85 20.17 0.73
N ILE A 197 9.80 21.47 0.48
CA ILE A 197 10.92 22.25 -0.05
C ILE A 197 12.04 22.37 1.01
N LYS A 198 11.69 22.59 2.28
CA LYS A 198 12.68 22.58 3.38
C LYS A 198 13.38 21.22 3.50
N ASP A 199 12.62 20.13 3.47
CA ASP A 199 13.17 18.77 3.50
C ASP A 199 14.11 18.53 2.31
N TYR A 200 13.70 18.94 1.10
CA TYR A 200 14.52 18.85 -0.11
C TYR A 200 15.84 19.62 0.04
N ASN A 201 15.77 20.88 0.48
CA ASN A 201 16.93 21.75 0.66
C ASN A 201 17.86 21.28 1.79
N MET A 202 17.33 20.61 2.82
CA MET A 202 18.15 19.98 3.86
C MET A 202 18.89 18.73 3.38
N SER A 203 18.32 18.00 2.41
CA SER A 203 18.87 16.76 1.87
C SER A 203 19.87 16.96 0.72
N ALA A 204 19.84 18.14 0.09
CA ALA A 204 20.73 18.49 -1.02
C ALA A 204 22.10 18.93 -0.49
N GLU A 205 23.05 18.00 -0.37
CA GLU A 205 24.45 18.33 -0.12
C GLU A 205 25.02 19.05 -1.37
N THR A 206 25.19 20.37 -1.27
CA THR A 206 26.10 21.22 -2.09
C THR A 206 25.71 21.70 -3.49
N GLU A 207 24.56 21.35 -4.08
CA GLU A 207 24.11 21.99 -5.34
C GLU A 207 23.10 23.12 -5.08
N THR A 208 23.44 24.35 -5.45
CA THR A 208 22.50 25.48 -5.49
C THR A 208 21.44 25.22 -6.58
N ASN A 209 20.24 24.79 -6.18
CA ASN A 209 19.13 24.66 -7.12
C ASN A 209 18.69 26.06 -7.58
N GLU A 210 18.67 26.28 -8.90
CA GLU A 210 18.26 27.54 -9.54
C GLU A 210 16.90 28.05 -9.01
N PHE A 211 15.97 27.16 -8.64
CA PHE A 211 14.63 27.53 -8.20
C PHE A 211 14.32 27.15 -6.75
N ASP A 212 15.34 27.06 -5.89
CA ASP A 212 15.20 26.80 -4.44
C ASP A 212 14.41 25.53 -4.08
N GLY A 213 14.30 24.56 -5.01
CA GLY A 213 13.51 23.33 -4.85
C GLY A 213 12.05 23.42 -5.33
N TYR A 214 11.55 24.60 -5.71
CA TYR A 214 10.17 24.77 -6.16
C TYR A 214 9.88 24.09 -7.50
N ASP A 215 10.90 23.89 -8.36
CA ASP A 215 10.78 23.19 -9.64
C ASP A 215 10.42 21.69 -9.50
N GLN A 216 10.51 21.17 -8.28
CA GLN A 216 10.06 19.81 -7.93
C GLN A 216 8.54 19.75 -7.78
N TYR A 217 7.87 20.85 -7.45
CA TYR A 217 6.44 20.90 -7.13
C TYR A 217 5.64 21.81 -8.08
N LEU A 218 6.28 22.81 -8.69
CA LEU A 218 5.68 23.84 -9.53
C LEU A 218 6.26 23.77 -10.96
N ASN A 219 5.47 24.19 -11.95
CA ASN A 219 5.86 24.23 -13.37
C ASN A 219 6.45 25.59 -13.76
N ASP A 220 5.96 26.67 -13.16
CA ASP A 220 6.23 28.05 -13.53
C ASP A 220 6.33 28.98 -12.30
N GLY A 221 6.56 28.39 -11.13
CA GLY A 221 6.56 29.10 -9.85
C GLY A 221 5.17 29.37 -9.27
N LEU A 222 4.09 28.94 -9.94
CA LEU A 222 2.71 29.10 -9.46
C LEU A 222 1.88 27.82 -9.58
N HIS A 223 1.85 27.20 -10.76
CA HIS A 223 1.00 26.03 -11.03
C HIS A 223 1.70 24.73 -10.63
N LEU A 224 0.95 23.85 -9.96
CA LEU A 224 1.43 22.52 -9.57
C LEU A 224 1.89 21.71 -10.78
N ASN A 225 3.01 21.02 -10.64
CA ASN A 225 3.57 20.17 -11.68
C ASN A 225 3.20 18.69 -11.52
N ALA A 226 3.52 17.92 -12.55
CA ALA A 226 3.32 16.47 -12.55
C ALA A 226 4.44 15.68 -11.86
N LYS A 227 5.54 16.30 -11.40
CA LYS A 227 6.68 15.54 -10.84
C LYS A 227 6.32 14.94 -9.48
N GLU A 228 5.54 15.65 -8.68
CA GLU A 228 5.20 15.24 -7.31
C GLU A 228 3.74 14.77 -7.13
N PHE A 229 2.79 15.27 -7.92
CA PHE A 229 1.39 14.81 -7.87
C PHE A 229 1.11 13.61 -8.80
N ARG A 230 2.16 13.01 -9.36
CA ARG A 230 2.03 11.67 -9.96
C ARG A 230 1.46 10.73 -8.92
N VAL A 231 0.57 9.87 -9.38
CA VAL A 231 0.17 8.54 -8.90
C VAL A 231 1.36 7.68 -8.42
N LYS A 232 2.17 8.18 -7.49
CA LYS A 232 3.21 7.44 -6.76
C LYS A 232 2.60 6.69 -5.58
N GLU A 233 1.31 6.91 -5.29
CA GLU A 233 0.55 6.14 -4.30
C GLU A 233 -0.16 4.89 -4.88
N MET A 234 -0.04 4.57 -6.18
CA MET A 234 -0.67 3.36 -6.73
C MET A 234 0.15 2.49 -7.67
N VAL A 235 1.41 2.83 -7.96
CA VAL A 235 2.35 1.89 -8.55
C VAL A 235 3.70 2.10 -7.87
N LEU A 236 3.99 1.23 -6.89
CA LEU A 236 5.29 1.02 -6.24
C LEU A 236 6.24 2.22 -6.25
N ASN A 237 6.30 2.96 -5.14
CA ASN A 237 7.40 3.88 -4.91
C ASN A 237 8.68 3.04 -4.73
N ALA A 238 9.55 3.02 -5.74
CA ALA A 238 10.86 2.36 -5.64
C ALA A 238 11.63 2.81 -4.39
N GLY A 239 11.43 4.06 -3.95
CA GLY A 239 11.95 4.57 -2.69
C GLY A 239 11.36 3.90 -1.44
N GLU A 240 10.07 3.55 -1.42
CA GLU A 240 9.47 2.81 -0.30
C GLU A 240 9.89 1.32 -0.29
N ILE A 241 10.04 0.71 -1.47
CA ILE A 241 10.62 -0.65 -1.57
C ILE A 241 12.08 -0.62 -1.06
N ALA A 242 12.87 0.33 -1.55
CA ALA A 242 14.24 0.52 -1.09
C ALA A 242 14.28 0.77 0.42
N HIS A 243 13.40 1.61 0.96
CA HIS A 243 13.27 1.84 2.39
C HIS A 243 12.92 0.55 3.16
N GLY A 244 11.99 -0.27 2.66
CA GLY A 244 11.68 -1.58 3.24
C GLY A 244 12.90 -2.52 3.26
N ALA A 245 13.70 -2.53 2.20
CA ALA A 245 14.94 -3.29 2.13
C ALA A 245 16.02 -2.74 3.07
N THR A 246 16.15 -1.41 3.19
CA THR A 246 17.06 -0.76 4.14
C THR A 246 16.71 -1.13 5.58
N LEU A 247 15.42 -1.12 5.94
CA LEU A 247 14.97 -1.55 7.26
C LEU A 247 15.33 -3.01 7.56
N ALA A 248 15.27 -3.89 6.57
CA ALA A 248 15.74 -5.28 6.71
C ALA A 248 17.25 -5.33 6.99
N VAL A 249 18.07 -4.57 6.25
CA VAL A 249 19.52 -4.52 6.47
C VAL A 249 19.86 -3.95 7.85
N GLU A 250 19.22 -2.85 8.25
CA GLU A 250 19.42 -2.22 9.56
C GLU A 250 19.05 -3.18 10.70
N ALA A 251 17.94 -3.90 10.57
CA ALA A 251 17.53 -4.86 11.57
C ALA A 251 18.51 -6.04 11.67
N ALA A 252 19.07 -6.50 10.54
CA ALA A 252 20.12 -7.51 10.54
C ALA A 252 21.39 -7.02 11.24
N GLN A 253 21.81 -5.77 10.98
CA GLN A 253 22.93 -5.15 11.68
C GLN A 253 22.66 -5.01 13.19
N PHE A 254 21.42 -4.70 13.58
CA PHE A 254 21.04 -4.60 14.98
C PHE A 254 21.18 -5.94 15.72
N VAL A 255 20.78 -7.06 15.10
CA VAL A 255 21.00 -8.42 15.64
C VAL A 255 22.50 -8.66 15.88
N ILE A 256 23.36 -8.21 14.98
CA ILE A 256 24.82 -8.34 15.12
C ILE A 256 25.38 -7.44 16.24
N ARG A 257 24.73 -6.33 16.59
CA ARG A 257 25.24 -5.42 17.64
C ARG A 257 24.78 -5.79 19.05
N HIS A 258 23.64 -6.45 19.21
CA HIS A 258 23.01 -6.66 20.53
C HIS A 258 23.19 -8.10 21.05
N LYS A 259 24.03 -8.27 22.09
CA LYS A 259 24.40 -9.58 22.66
C LYS A 259 23.20 -10.42 23.11
N ARG A 260 22.14 -9.80 23.64
CA ARG A 260 20.94 -10.52 24.10
C ARG A 260 20.20 -11.17 22.92
N VAL A 261 20.01 -10.41 21.84
CA VAL A 261 19.39 -10.89 20.61
C VAL A 261 20.25 -11.97 19.95
N GLN A 262 21.58 -11.79 19.90
CA GLN A 262 22.51 -12.81 19.39
C GLN A 262 22.40 -14.15 20.13
N LYS A 263 22.43 -14.13 21.47
CA LYS A 263 22.33 -15.34 22.29
C LYS A 263 21.03 -16.08 22.00
N LYS A 264 19.91 -15.35 21.91
CA LYS A 264 18.60 -15.93 21.58
C LYS A 264 18.57 -16.45 20.14
N PHE A 265 19.10 -15.71 19.17
CA PHE A 265 19.23 -16.13 17.77
C PHE A 265 19.97 -17.48 17.66
N VAL A 266 21.14 -17.61 18.29
CA VAL A 266 21.93 -18.85 18.27
C VAL A 266 21.17 -19.98 18.95
N SER A 267 20.48 -19.72 20.06
CA SER A 267 19.65 -20.72 20.74
C SER A 267 18.52 -21.24 19.85
N VAL A 268 17.78 -20.34 19.19
CA VAL A 268 16.68 -20.71 18.29
C VAL A 268 17.22 -21.43 17.05
N LEU A 269 18.36 -21.00 16.51
CA LEU A 269 19.00 -21.62 15.36
C LEU A 269 19.42 -23.07 15.67
N LYS A 270 20.06 -23.31 16.82
CA LYS A 270 20.45 -24.67 17.25
C LYS A 270 19.25 -25.60 17.32
N VAL A 271 18.18 -25.20 17.99
CA VAL A 271 16.97 -26.02 18.13
C VAL A 271 16.28 -26.23 16.78
N THR A 272 16.25 -25.20 15.92
CA THR A 272 15.68 -25.30 14.58
C THR A 272 16.45 -26.29 13.71
N VAL A 273 17.78 -26.21 13.67
CA VAL A 273 18.63 -27.13 12.91
C VAL A 273 18.51 -28.55 13.44
N ILE A 274 18.55 -28.77 14.76
CA ILE A 274 18.37 -30.10 15.35
C ILE A 274 16.99 -30.67 14.99
N GLY A 275 15.93 -29.86 15.15
CA GLY A 275 14.58 -30.27 14.81
C GLY A 275 14.40 -30.62 13.33
N MET A 276 15.04 -29.85 12.44
CA MET A 276 15.07 -30.14 11.00
C MET A 276 15.79 -31.45 10.68
N VAL A 277 16.95 -31.70 11.30
CA VAL A 277 17.71 -32.95 11.12
C VAL A 277 16.90 -34.15 11.63
N LEU A 278 16.24 -34.03 12.79
CA LEU A 278 15.38 -35.08 13.33
C LEU A 278 14.15 -35.33 12.44
N ALA A 279 13.52 -34.27 11.92
CA ALA A 279 12.41 -34.39 10.99
C ALA A 279 12.84 -35.06 9.68
N TYR A 280 14.01 -34.69 9.15
CA TYR A 280 14.61 -35.32 7.97
C TYR A 280 14.86 -36.81 8.21
N ALA A 281 15.51 -37.17 9.32
CA ALA A 281 15.78 -38.56 9.67
C ALA A 281 14.49 -39.37 9.83
N LEU A 282 13.48 -38.80 10.50
CA LEU A 282 12.17 -39.44 10.66
C LEU A 282 11.49 -39.68 9.31
N ILE A 283 11.43 -38.67 8.43
CA ILE A 283 10.81 -38.81 7.11
C ILE A 283 11.59 -39.79 6.24
N TYR A 284 12.92 -39.77 6.31
CA TYR A 284 13.78 -40.73 5.63
C TYR A 284 13.44 -42.16 6.05
N VAL A 285 13.35 -42.42 7.35
CA VAL A 285 12.98 -43.74 7.88
C VAL A 285 11.57 -44.11 7.43
N LEU A 286 10.59 -43.21 7.52
CA LEU A 286 9.20 -43.50 7.16
C LEU A 286 9.00 -43.79 5.66
N LEU A 287 9.79 -43.18 4.77
CA LEU A 287 9.63 -43.33 3.33
C LEU A 287 10.58 -44.37 2.72
N VAL A 288 11.84 -44.39 3.14
CA VAL A 288 12.89 -45.24 2.53
C VAL A 288 12.92 -46.63 3.15
N LEU A 289 12.67 -46.77 4.46
CA LEU A 289 12.71 -48.09 5.11
C LEU A 289 11.66 -49.06 4.54
N PRO A 290 10.39 -48.68 4.32
CA PRO A 290 9.42 -49.59 3.71
C PRO A 290 9.81 -50.00 2.29
N LEU A 291 10.33 -49.06 1.48
CA LEU A 291 10.81 -49.36 0.12
C LEU A 291 11.97 -50.35 0.14
N PHE A 292 12.89 -50.20 1.10
CA PHE A 292 13.97 -51.16 1.33
C PHE A 292 13.44 -52.54 1.71
N ILE A 293 12.51 -52.63 2.65
CA ILE A 293 11.91 -53.91 3.08
C ILE A 293 11.20 -54.59 1.90
N ILE A 294 10.36 -53.85 1.17
CA ILE A 294 9.61 -54.38 0.01
C ILE A 294 10.56 -54.87 -1.08
N ARG A 295 11.61 -54.10 -1.40
CA ARG A 295 12.59 -54.49 -2.43
C ARG A 295 13.32 -55.78 -2.07
N ASN A 296 13.86 -55.87 -0.86
CA ASN A 296 14.59 -57.07 -0.44
C ASN A 296 13.65 -58.27 -0.28
N GLY A 297 12.43 -58.05 0.23
CA GLY A 297 11.40 -59.08 0.31
C GLY A 297 10.99 -59.63 -1.07
N ASN A 298 10.81 -58.75 -2.05
CA ASN A 298 10.52 -59.13 -3.44
C ASN A 298 11.67 -59.91 -4.08
N TYR A 299 12.93 -59.56 -3.79
CA TYR A 299 14.10 -60.32 -4.26
C TYR A 299 14.13 -61.74 -3.66
N ILE A 300 13.82 -61.87 -2.37
CA ILE A 300 13.72 -63.18 -1.71
C ILE A 300 12.57 -64.00 -2.31
N LEU A 301 11.39 -63.41 -2.50
CA LEU A 301 10.24 -64.08 -3.12
C LEU A 301 10.52 -64.53 -4.55
N ALA A 302 11.18 -63.69 -5.35
CA ALA A 302 11.58 -64.01 -6.71
C ALA A 302 12.52 -65.21 -6.78
N THR A 303 13.42 -65.31 -5.79
CA THR A 303 14.32 -66.46 -5.66
C THR A 303 13.56 -67.73 -5.27
N LEU A 304 12.62 -67.63 -4.33
CA LEU A 304 11.83 -68.77 -3.84
C LEU A 304 10.78 -69.28 -4.85
N LEU A 305 10.13 -68.36 -5.57
CA LEU A 305 9.01 -68.64 -6.49
C LEU A 305 9.43 -68.62 -7.97
N GLN A 306 10.72 -68.38 -8.27
CA GLN A 306 11.31 -68.39 -9.61
C GLN A 306 10.61 -67.50 -10.65
N TYR A 307 10.26 -66.26 -10.28
CA TYR A 307 9.72 -65.27 -11.23
C TYR A 307 10.71 -64.12 -11.49
N ASP A 308 10.54 -63.43 -12.62
CA ASP A 308 11.36 -62.26 -12.97
C ASP A 308 10.95 -61.01 -12.16
N ALA A 309 11.83 -60.59 -11.25
CA ALA A 309 11.66 -59.39 -10.42
C ALA A 309 12.28 -58.11 -11.01
N THR A 310 12.86 -58.16 -12.21
CA THR A 310 13.62 -57.03 -12.78
C THR A 310 12.76 -55.76 -12.90
N SER A 311 11.57 -55.87 -13.46
CA SER A 311 10.63 -54.75 -13.62
C SER A 311 10.22 -54.14 -12.27
N SER A 312 9.84 -54.98 -11.30
CA SER A 312 9.47 -54.53 -9.96
C SER A 312 10.61 -53.87 -9.19
N THR A 313 11.85 -54.36 -9.38
CA THR A 313 13.05 -53.78 -8.76
C THR A 313 13.38 -52.41 -9.34
N PHE A 314 13.28 -52.27 -10.67
CA PHE A 314 13.47 -50.99 -11.35
C PHE A 314 12.42 -49.97 -10.93
N ALA A 315 11.15 -50.38 -10.79
CA ALA A 315 10.08 -49.53 -10.27
C ALA A 315 10.38 -49.04 -8.84
N LEU A 316 10.84 -49.90 -7.94
CA LEU A 316 11.19 -49.54 -6.56
C LEU A 316 12.42 -48.63 -6.49
N LEU A 317 13.43 -48.83 -7.34
CA LEU A 317 14.59 -47.95 -7.45
C LEU A 317 14.19 -46.56 -7.96
N SER A 318 13.39 -46.48 -9.02
CA SER A 318 12.89 -45.19 -9.52
C SER A 318 12.04 -44.44 -8.48
N THR A 319 11.29 -45.18 -7.66
CA THR A 319 10.51 -44.62 -6.54
C THR A 319 11.42 -44.08 -5.45
N ARG A 320 12.51 -44.80 -5.12
CA ARG A 320 13.52 -44.34 -4.18
C ARG A 320 14.22 -43.07 -4.68
N ASP A 321 14.60 -43.01 -5.95
CA ASP A 321 15.22 -41.81 -6.54
C ASP A 321 14.29 -40.60 -6.47
N ALA A 322 12.98 -40.81 -6.69
CA ALA A 322 11.97 -39.78 -6.50
C ALA A 322 11.86 -39.32 -5.04
N VAL A 323 11.98 -40.26 -4.08
CA VAL A 323 12.04 -39.94 -2.64
C VAL A 323 13.31 -39.17 -2.31
N ASP A 324 14.48 -39.58 -2.79
CA ASP A 324 15.75 -38.86 -2.57
C ASP A 324 15.71 -37.44 -3.15
N HIS A 325 15.11 -37.27 -4.34
CA HIS A 325 14.86 -35.94 -4.91
C HIS A 325 13.90 -35.11 -4.05
N PHE A 326 12.82 -35.71 -3.52
CA PHE A 326 11.91 -35.05 -2.59
C PHE A 326 12.63 -34.65 -1.29
N LEU A 327 13.45 -35.54 -0.73
CA LEU A 327 14.26 -35.31 0.47
C LEU A 327 15.28 -34.17 0.29
N SER A 328 15.74 -33.89 -0.94
CA SER A 328 16.62 -32.74 -1.21
C SER A 328 15.91 -31.38 -1.05
N THR A 329 14.57 -31.34 -1.17
CA THR A 329 13.74 -30.14 -0.94
C THR A 329 13.35 -29.93 0.53
N LEU A 330 13.69 -30.91 1.37
CA LEU A 330 13.23 -31.02 2.74
C LEU A 330 13.82 -30.01 3.72
N PRO A 331 14.99 -29.38 3.53
CA PRO A 331 15.45 -28.33 4.44
C PRO A 331 14.45 -27.16 4.56
N LEU A 332 13.78 -26.78 3.47
CA LEU A 332 12.70 -25.79 3.50
C LEU A 332 11.43 -26.33 4.16
N LEU A 333 11.11 -27.60 3.93
CA LEU A 333 9.97 -28.29 4.55
C LEU A 333 10.15 -28.46 6.06
N GLY A 334 11.36 -28.81 6.50
CA GLY A 334 11.73 -28.98 7.90
C GLY A 334 11.60 -27.66 8.64
N LEU A 335 12.01 -26.55 8.02
CA LEU A 335 11.78 -25.21 8.57
C LEU A 335 10.28 -24.92 8.71
N ASP A 336 9.47 -25.17 7.68
CA ASP A 336 8.01 -24.97 7.73
C ASP A 336 7.36 -25.83 8.84
N ILE A 337 7.79 -27.08 8.98
CA ILE A 337 7.38 -27.97 10.09
C ILE A 337 7.76 -27.34 11.43
N MET A 338 9.00 -26.87 11.60
CA MET A 338 9.47 -26.29 12.86
C MET A 338 8.68 -25.04 13.26
N VAL A 339 8.38 -24.16 12.31
CA VAL A 339 7.54 -22.96 12.52
C VAL A 339 6.17 -23.33 13.09
N HIS A 340 5.60 -24.45 12.65
CA HIS A 340 4.28 -24.89 13.09
C HIS A 340 4.32 -25.73 14.37
N VAL A 341 5.32 -26.58 14.56
CA VAL A 341 5.45 -27.43 15.75
C VAL A 341 5.83 -26.60 16.98
N ARG A 342 6.75 -25.65 16.83
CA ARG A 342 7.30 -24.82 17.91
C ARG A 342 7.19 -23.31 17.61
N PRO A 343 5.96 -22.77 17.37
CA PRO A 343 5.78 -21.35 17.03
C PRO A 343 6.32 -20.41 18.11
N ASN A 344 6.23 -20.82 19.38
CA ASN A 344 6.69 -20.03 20.52
C ASN A 344 8.18 -19.67 20.43
N MET A 345 9.04 -20.48 19.79
CA MET A 345 10.46 -20.14 19.66
C MET A 345 10.70 -18.95 18.72
N PHE A 346 9.90 -18.87 17.66
CA PHE A 346 9.93 -17.79 16.67
C PHE A 346 9.24 -16.52 17.22
N GLU A 347 8.23 -16.71 18.05
CA GLU A 347 7.60 -15.65 18.81
C GLU A 347 8.55 -15.05 19.87
N ASP A 348 9.31 -15.90 20.57
CA ASP A 348 10.29 -15.47 21.55
C ASP A 348 11.39 -14.58 20.95
N ILE A 349 11.93 -14.94 19.78
CA ILE A 349 12.96 -14.11 19.12
C ILE A 349 12.38 -12.79 18.62
N PHE A 350 11.14 -12.80 18.14
CA PHE A 350 10.40 -11.60 17.77
C PHE A 350 10.27 -10.64 18.97
N PHE A 351 9.80 -11.14 20.13
CA PHE A 351 9.67 -10.31 21.33
C PHE A 351 11.01 -9.92 21.93
N THR A 352 12.03 -10.79 21.86
CA THR A 352 13.39 -10.43 22.34
C THR A 352 13.93 -9.26 21.53
N MET A 353 13.72 -9.25 20.21
CA MET A 353 14.08 -8.11 19.38
C MET A 353 13.25 -6.88 19.73
N LEU A 354 11.93 -7.03 19.85
CA LEU A 354 11.03 -5.92 20.15
C LEU A 354 11.35 -5.27 21.50
N GLU A 355 11.68 -6.05 22.52
CA GLU A 355 12.09 -5.55 23.85
C GLU A 355 13.37 -4.73 23.81
N GLU A 356 14.31 -5.08 22.93
CA GLU A 356 15.58 -4.36 22.79
C GLU A 356 15.41 -3.08 21.95
N VAL A 357 14.43 -3.05 21.05
CA VAL A 357 14.15 -1.89 20.18
C VAL A 357 13.20 -0.89 20.85
N ASP A 358 12.09 -1.37 21.41
CA ASP A 358 11.09 -0.58 22.12
C ASP A 358 10.45 -1.43 23.25
N PRO A 359 10.98 -1.34 24.49
CA PRO A 359 10.48 -2.09 25.64
C PRO A 359 9.00 -1.83 25.95
N GLU A 360 8.54 -0.60 25.75
CA GLU A 360 7.16 -0.20 26.05
C GLU A 360 6.20 -0.77 24.99
N TYR A 361 6.61 -0.81 23.73
CA TYR A 361 5.87 -1.49 22.67
C TYR A 361 5.76 -2.98 22.97
N ALA A 362 6.87 -3.63 23.34
CA ALA A 362 6.86 -5.04 23.69
C ALA A 362 5.91 -5.33 24.85
N LYS A 363 5.95 -4.50 25.90
CA LYS A 363 5.05 -4.62 27.06
C LYS A 363 3.58 -4.43 26.68
N ALA A 364 3.28 -3.42 25.87
CA ALA A 364 1.93 -3.16 25.41
C ALA A 364 1.40 -4.33 24.57
N LEU A 365 2.17 -4.81 23.57
CA LEU A 365 1.75 -5.92 22.72
C LEU A 365 1.56 -7.22 23.51
N LYS A 366 2.42 -7.51 24.49
CA LYS A 366 2.29 -8.68 25.37
C LYS A 366 1.08 -8.62 26.31
N SER A 367 0.57 -7.42 26.61
CA SER A 367 -0.61 -7.28 27.47
C SER A 367 -1.89 -7.82 26.83
N TRP A 368 -1.92 -7.91 25.50
CA TRP A 368 -3.07 -8.43 24.77
C TRP A 368 -3.12 -9.96 24.83
N PRO A 369 -4.30 -10.56 25.09
CA PRO A 369 -4.43 -12.01 25.17
C PRO A 369 -4.16 -12.63 23.79
N PRO A 370 -3.17 -13.54 23.66
CA PRO A 370 -2.86 -14.15 22.38
C PRO A 370 -4.08 -14.95 21.92
N ARG A 371 -4.59 -14.63 20.73
CA ARG A 371 -5.69 -15.39 20.14
C ARG A 371 -5.14 -16.78 19.80
N LYS A 372 -5.47 -17.79 20.63
CA LYS A 372 -5.11 -19.19 20.37
C LYS A 372 -5.71 -19.59 19.03
N PHE A 373 -4.89 -19.66 17.98
CA PHE A 373 -5.30 -20.21 16.70
C PHE A 373 -5.71 -21.66 16.93
N ARG A 374 -7.01 -21.90 16.89
CA ARG A 374 -7.68 -23.11 17.39
C ARG A 374 -7.57 -24.25 16.37
N TRP A 375 -6.37 -24.78 16.10
CA TRP A 375 -6.18 -25.95 15.22
C TRP A 375 -4.93 -26.76 15.61
N GLU A 376 -5.04 -28.10 15.58
CA GLU A 376 -3.94 -29.06 15.74
C GLU A 376 -2.79 -28.73 14.75
N LYS A 377 -1.70 -28.15 15.27
CA LYS A 377 -0.65 -27.43 14.51
C LYS A 377 -0.06 -28.20 13.34
N VAL A 378 0.03 -29.53 13.45
CA VAL A 378 0.63 -30.43 12.44
C VAL A 378 -0.35 -30.74 11.30
N LYS A 379 -1.65 -30.93 11.60
CA LYS A 379 -2.68 -31.19 10.58
C LYS A 379 -2.84 -30.00 9.63
N PHE A 380 -2.64 -28.78 10.13
CA PHE A 380 -2.70 -27.57 9.33
C PHE A 380 -1.51 -27.45 8.37
N ALA A 381 -0.28 -27.67 8.85
CA ALA A 381 0.91 -27.68 8.00
C ALA A 381 0.77 -28.72 6.88
N ALA A 382 0.36 -29.95 7.23
CA ALA A 382 0.11 -31.01 6.25
C ALA A 382 -0.98 -30.63 5.23
N ARG A 383 -2.12 -30.05 5.66
CA ARG A 383 -3.18 -29.58 4.75
C ARG A 383 -2.71 -28.42 3.85
N ARG A 384 -1.90 -27.50 4.37
CA ARG A 384 -1.34 -26.37 3.61
C ARG A 384 -0.41 -26.88 2.52
N LEU A 385 0.48 -27.81 2.85
CA LEU A 385 1.38 -28.49 1.92
C LEU A 385 0.60 -29.27 0.85
N ALA A 386 -0.38 -30.07 1.25
CA ALA A 386 -1.24 -30.82 0.34
C ALA A 386 -2.01 -29.90 -0.60
N LYS A 387 -2.59 -28.80 -0.10
CA LYS A 387 -3.27 -27.79 -0.91
C LYS A 387 -2.33 -27.10 -1.89
N ARG A 388 -1.11 -26.74 -1.47
CA ARG A 388 -0.10 -26.12 -2.34
C ARG A 388 0.33 -27.08 -3.46
N TYR A 389 0.57 -28.35 -3.11
CA TYR A 389 0.89 -29.39 -4.07
C TYR A 389 -0.26 -29.59 -5.06
N PHE A 390 -1.49 -29.73 -4.58
CA PHE A 390 -2.68 -29.89 -5.41
C PHE A 390 -2.92 -28.69 -6.33
N MET A 391 -2.85 -27.46 -5.83
CA MET A 391 -2.98 -26.25 -6.68
C MET A 391 -1.88 -26.16 -7.72
N THR A 392 -0.64 -26.54 -7.38
CA THR A 392 0.47 -26.58 -8.33
C THR A 392 0.23 -27.65 -9.40
N LEU A 393 -0.31 -28.80 -9.02
CA LEU A 393 -0.59 -29.92 -9.92
C LEU A 393 -1.75 -29.59 -10.87
N VAL A 394 -2.84 -29.02 -10.35
CA VAL A 394 -3.98 -28.51 -11.13
C VAL A 394 -3.53 -27.39 -12.07
N ALA A 395 -2.76 -26.40 -11.59
CA ALA A 395 -2.23 -25.35 -12.45
C ALA A 395 -1.29 -25.91 -13.53
N SER A 396 -0.45 -26.88 -13.18
CA SER A 396 0.44 -27.54 -14.16
C SER A 396 -0.35 -28.31 -15.21
N TYR A 397 -1.44 -28.98 -14.83
CA TYR A 397 -2.30 -29.71 -15.77
C TYR A 397 -3.10 -28.77 -16.66
N LEU A 398 -3.82 -27.81 -16.07
CA LEU A 398 -4.60 -26.81 -16.79
C LEU A 398 -3.73 -25.92 -17.70
N SER A 399 -2.46 -25.68 -17.33
CA SER A 399 -1.52 -24.95 -18.17
C SER A 399 -1.16 -25.65 -19.49
N ARG A 400 -1.47 -26.95 -19.62
CA ARG A 400 -1.26 -27.73 -20.84
C ARG A 400 -2.42 -27.61 -21.83
N LEU A 401 -3.51 -26.93 -21.47
CA LEU A 401 -4.64 -26.71 -22.38
C LEU A 401 -4.21 -25.81 -23.55
N PRO A 402 -4.49 -26.20 -24.81
CA PRO A 402 -3.92 -25.56 -26.00
C PRO A 402 -4.32 -24.10 -26.21
N VAL A 403 -5.51 -23.68 -25.74
CA VAL A 403 -6.04 -22.32 -26.00
C VAL A 403 -5.99 -21.43 -24.75
N VAL A 404 -6.35 -21.96 -23.59
CA VAL A 404 -6.48 -21.19 -22.34
C VAL A 404 -5.36 -21.45 -21.33
N GLY A 405 -4.53 -22.49 -21.55
CA GLY A 405 -3.55 -22.94 -20.57
C GLY A 405 -2.49 -21.89 -20.22
N TRP A 406 -2.12 -21.02 -21.16
CA TRP A 406 -1.17 -19.94 -20.92
C TRP A 406 -1.70 -18.87 -19.94
N MET A 407 -3.02 -18.73 -19.77
CA MET A 407 -3.63 -17.74 -18.87
C MET A 407 -3.89 -18.26 -17.45
N VAL A 408 -3.91 -19.57 -17.24
CA VAL A 408 -4.29 -20.19 -15.96
C VAL A 408 -3.37 -19.74 -14.82
N VAL A 409 -2.06 -19.75 -15.06
CA VAL A 409 -1.04 -19.36 -14.07
C VAL A 409 -1.07 -17.84 -13.82
N PRO A 410 -1.09 -16.97 -14.86
CA PRO A 410 -1.32 -15.53 -14.72
C PRO A 410 -2.58 -15.15 -13.92
N LEU A 411 -3.75 -15.73 -14.24
CA LEU A 411 -5.02 -15.41 -13.55
C LEU A 411 -5.02 -15.90 -12.10
N GLY A 412 -4.46 -17.08 -11.83
CA GLY A 412 -4.26 -17.59 -10.48
C GLY A 412 -3.33 -16.70 -9.65
N ALA A 413 -2.25 -16.19 -10.26
CA ALA A 413 -1.35 -15.22 -9.66
C ALA A 413 -2.08 -13.93 -9.31
N LEU A 414 -2.84 -13.37 -10.26
CA LEU A 414 -3.57 -12.12 -10.09
C LEU A 414 -4.49 -12.15 -8.87
N THR A 415 -5.32 -13.19 -8.75
CA THR A 415 -6.34 -13.30 -7.70
C THR A 415 -5.76 -13.50 -6.30
N MET A 416 -4.63 -14.22 -6.21
CA MET A 416 -3.93 -14.46 -4.95
C MET A 416 -3.11 -13.25 -4.52
N MET A 417 -2.40 -12.63 -5.47
CA MET A 417 -1.57 -11.45 -5.24
C MET A 417 -2.42 -10.22 -4.94
N ALA A 418 -3.59 -10.06 -5.57
CA ALA A 418 -4.40 -8.86 -5.36
C ALA A 418 -4.88 -8.67 -3.91
N LYS A 419 -4.95 -9.77 -3.14
CA LYS A 419 -5.27 -9.75 -1.71
C LYS A 419 -4.09 -9.37 -0.82
N PHE A 420 -2.87 -9.37 -1.35
CA PHE A 420 -1.62 -9.19 -0.62
C PHE A 420 -0.86 -7.92 -1.04
N VAL A 421 -0.77 -7.67 -2.34
CA VAL A 421 -0.05 -6.56 -3.00
C VAL A 421 -0.99 -5.75 -3.91
N GLY A 422 -2.29 -5.76 -3.65
CA GLY A 422 -3.25 -4.95 -4.41
C GLY A 422 -3.43 -5.36 -5.88
N TYR A 423 -4.54 -4.95 -6.49
CA TYR A 423 -4.85 -5.25 -7.89
C TYR A 423 -3.88 -4.66 -8.92
N PRO A 424 -3.34 -3.43 -8.76
CA PRO A 424 -2.47 -2.81 -9.76
C PRO A 424 -1.13 -3.54 -9.95
N LEU A 425 -0.42 -3.86 -8.86
CA LEU A 425 0.87 -4.54 -8.92
C LEU A 425 0.72 -6.01 -9.32
N SER A 426 -0.34 -6.67 -8.82
CA SER A 426 -0.68 -8.02 -9.27
C SER A 426 -0.93 -8.05 -10.77
N GLY A 427 -1.59 -7.03 -11.32
CA GLY A 427 -1.79 -6.83 -12.75
C GLY A 427 -0.49 -6.62 -13.50
N ALA A 428 0.41 -5.77 -13.00
CA ALA A 428 1.70 -5.47 -13.62
C ALA A 428 2.65 -6.68 -13.65
N ILE A 429 2.73 -7.45 -12.55
CA ILE A 429 3.53 -8.68 -12.47
C ILE A 429 2.97 -9.71 -13.44
N VAL A 430 1.64 -9.89 -13.46
CA VAL A 430 0.96 -10.79 -14.40
C VAL A 430 1.22 -10.37 -15.85
N LEU A 431 1.11 -9.08 -16.14
CA LEU A 431 1.37 -8.52 -17.47
C LEU A 431 2.83 -8.76 -17.88
N ALA A 432 3.80 -8.51 -17.00
CA ALA A 432 5.21 -8.80 -17.25
C ALA A 432 5.47 -10.30 -17.50
N THR A 433 4.72 -11.17 -16.82
CA THR A 433 4.82 -12.62 -16.98
C THR A 433 4.17 -13.11 -18.28
N VAL A 434 3.16 -12.40 -18.79
CA VAL A 434 2.50 -12.66 -20.09
C VAL A 434 3.32 -12.10 -21.25
N ILE A 435 3.94 -10.92 -21.08
CA ILE A 435 4.74 -10.24 -22.09
C ILE A 435 6.06 -10.96 -22.36
N SER A 436 6.59 -11.76 -21.43
CA SER A 436 7.81 -12.57 -21.64
C SER A 436 7.47 -13.94 -22.24
N PRO A 437 7.41 -14.12 -23.57
CA PRO A 437 6.89 -15.32 -24.19
C PRO A 437 8.09 -16.24 -24.46
N GLY A 438 8.18 -17.37 -23.75
CA GLY A 438 9.23 -18.37 -24.04
C GLY A 438 9.73 -19.20 -22.87
N SER A 439 9.32 -18.93 -21.64
CA SER A 439 9.77 -19.72 -20.49
C SER A 439 8.64 -19.99 -19.50
N ARG A 440 7.76 -20.94 -19.85
CA ARG A 440 6.75 -21.51 -18.91
C ARG A 440 7.38 -21.87 -17.55
N LYS A 441 8.66 -22.29 -17.55
CA LYS A 441 9.46 -22.55 -16.35
C LYS A 441 9.70 -21.30 -15.50
N SER A 442 10.05 -20.17 -16.10
CA SER A 442 10.29 -18.90 -15.40
C SER A 442 8.99 -18.28 -14.89
N THR A 443 7.92 -18.31 -15.69
CA THR A 443 6.57 -17.92 -15.25
C THR A 443 6.13 -18.70 -14.01
N MET A 444 6.31 -20.03 -14.04
CA MET A 444 5.99 -20.89 -12.90
C MET A 444 6.94 -20.67 -11.70
N PHE A 445 8.21 -20.37 -11.94
CA PHE A 445 9.17 -20.06 -10.88
C PHE A 445 8.82 -18.74 -10.18
N ILE A 446 8.50 -17.69 -10.95
CA ILE A 446 8.03 -16.40 -10.44
C ILE A 446 6.73 -16.60 -9.67
N PHE A 447 5.74 -17.29 -10.24
CA PHE A 447 4.48 -17.59 -9.56
C PHE A 447 4.67 -18.34 -8.22
N LYS A 448 5.47 -19.41 -8.21
CA LYS A 448 5.81 -20.16 -6.99
C LYS A 448 6.50 -19.27 -5.96
N SER A 449 7.44 -18.45 -6.40
CA SER A 449 8.19 -17.54 -5.54
C SER A 449 7.28 -16.51 -4.88
N LEU A 450 6.38 -15.92 -5.65
CA LEU A 450 5.43 -14.92 -5.17
C LEU A 450 4.42 -15.51 -4.17
N LEU A 451 3.91 -16.72 -4.45
CA LEU A 451 3.06 -17.44 -3.49
C LEU A 451 3.81 -17.69 -2.17
N ALA A 452 5.05 -18.19 -2.26
CA ALA A 452 5.86 -18.48 -1.11
C ALA A 452 6.23 -17.21 -0.31
N MET A 453 6.47 -16.07 -0.97
CA MET A 453 6.67 -14.76 -0.32
C MET A 453 5.45 -14.31 0.47
N SER A 454 4.24 -14.49 -0.09
CA SER A 454 2.99 -14.12 0.60
C SER A 454 2.74 -14.96 1.85
N ASP A 455 3.06 -16.26 1.77
CA ASP A 455 2.95 -17.20 2.88
C ASP A 455 3.99 -16.89 3.96
N PHE A 456 5.23 -16.64 3.55
CA PHE A 456 6.33 -16.25 4.42
C PHE A 456 6.02 -14.95 5.18
N SER A 457 5.52 -13.92 4.49
CA SER A 457 5.15 -12.66 5.12
C SER A 457 4.07 -12.82 6.21
N ARG A 458 3.04 -13.65 5.94
CA ARG A 458 2.00 -13.93 6.94
C ARG A 458 2.56 -14.68 8.15
N ASP A 459 3.49 -15.59 7.92
CA ASP A 459 4.14 -16.34 8.99
C ASP A 459 5.02 -15.42 9.85
N LEU A 460 5.78 -14.49 9.24
CA LEU A 460 6.56 -13.48 9.96
C LEU A 460 5.69 -12.55 10.81
N MET A 461 4.57 -12.08 10.27
CA MET A 461 3.65 -11.14 10.92
C MET A 461 2.76 -11.81 11.99
N ARG A 462 2.82 -13.13 12.12
CA ARG A 462 1.94 -13.90 13.00
C ARG A 462 2.04 -13.49 14.48
N PRO A 463 3.24 -13.31 15.10
CA PRO A 463 3.32 -12.87 16.49
C PRO A 463 2.56 -11.57 16.73
N TYR A 464 2.69 -10.62 15.82
CA TYR A 464 2.03 -9.32 15.92
C TYR A 464 0.51 -9.42 15.82
N PHE A 465 0.00 -10.01 14.73
CA PHE A 465 -1.46 -10.08 14.53
C PHE A 465 -2.17 -11.00 15.53
N SER A 466 -1.48 -12.04 16.02
CA SER A 466 -2.05 -12.95 17.01
C SER A 466 -2.24 -12.29 18.38
N HIS A 467 -1.30 -11.44 18.80
CA HIS A 467 -1.39 -10.69 20.05
C HIS A 467 -2.39 -9.55 19.92
N LEU A 468 -2.43 -8.82 18.80
CA LEU A 468 -3.45 -7.79 18.59
C LEU A 468 -4.89 -8.34 18.42
N GLY A 469 -5.06 -9.66 18.28
CA GLY A 469 -6.37 -10.25 17.98
C GLY A 469 -6.97 -9.81 16.63
N ALA A 470 -6.13 -9.28 15.73
CA ALA A 470 -6.55 -8.56 14.53
C ALA A 470 -7.49 -9.40 13.63
N LYS A 471 -8.64 -8.83 13.28
CA LYS A 471 -9.63 -9.43 12.37
C LYS A 471 -9.05 -9.51 10.94
N PRO A 472 -9.49 -10.46 10.08
CA PRO A 472 -8.98 -10.59 8.71
C PRO A 472 -9.04 -9.30 7.88
N LYS A 473 -10.10 -8.49 8.06
CA LYS A 473 -10.24 -7.19 7.39
C LYS A 473 -9.13 -6.20 7.78
N GLN A 474 -8.75 -6.17 9.06
CA GLN A 474 -7.70 -5.29 9.58
C GLN A 474 -6.31 -5.72 9.08
N GLN A 475 -6.06 -7.03 9.00
CA GLN A 475 -4.82 -7.56 8.42
C GLN A 475 -4.69 -7.14 6.94
N ILE A 476 -5.76 -7.26 6.15
CA ILE A 476 -5.78 -6.82 4.75
C ILE A 476 -5.50 -5.31 4.66
N GLN A 477 -6.10 -4.51 5.55
CA GLN A 477 -5.89 -3.07 5.57
C GLN A 477 -4.42 -2.71 5.87
N PHE A 478 -3.79 -3.39 6.82
CA PHE A 478 -2.38 -3.21 7.13
C PHE A 478 -1.48 -3.46 5.91
N TYR A 479 -1.71 -4.58 5.22
CA TYR A 479 -0.91 -4.92 4.03
C TYR A 479 -1.10 -3.90 2.91
N LYS A 480 -2.31 -3.39 2.72
CA LYS A 480 -2.57 -2.30 1.74
C LYS A 480 -1.88 -0.99 2.12
N THR A 481 -1.86 -0.63 3.39
CA THR A 481 -1.24 0.63 3.85
C THR A 481 0.29 0.59 3.81
N ASN A 482 0.89 -0.59 3.94
CA ASN A 482 2.34 -0.79 3.99
C ASN A 482 2.85 -1.63 2.80
N GLU A 483 2.15 -1.62 1.67
CA GLU A 483 2.38 -2.56 0.58
C GLU A 483 3.82 -2.52 0.06
N SER A 484 4.30 -1.34 -0.33
CA SER A 484 5.64 -1.14 -0.89
C SER A 484 6.75 -1.51 0.10
N THR A 485 6.63 -1.09 1.36
CA THR A 485 7.65 -1.29 2.40
C THR A 485 7.71 -2.75 2.85
N VAL A 486 6.56 -3.42 2.98
CA VAL A 486 6.50 -4.87 3.27
C VAL A 486 7.11 -5.66 2.12
N VAL A 487 6.82 -5.31 0.87
CA VAL A 487 7.41 -6.00 -0.30
C VAL A 487 8.93 -5.88 -0.30
N GLY A 488 9.48 -4.68 -0.11
CA GLY A 488 10.92 -4.46 -0.04
C GLY A 488 11.58 -5.24 1.10
N PHE A 489 10.96 -5.23 2.29
CA PHE A 489 11.43 -5.97 3.44
C PHE A 489 11.44 -7.50 3.19
N ILE A 490 10.34 -8.04 2.64
CA ILE A 490 10.23 -9.48 2.37
C ILE A 490 11.20 -9.94 1.28
N LEU A 491 11.37 -9.14 0.23
CA LEU A 491 12.30 -9.45 -0.86
C LEU A 491 13.75 -9.56 -0.37
N ALA A 492 14.14 -8.72 0.58
CA ALA A 492 15.48 -8.72 1.16
C ALA A 492 15.86 -10.04 1.85
N TYR A 493 14.90 -10.78 2.42
CA TYR A 493 15.15 -12.05 3.10
C TYR A 493 14.75 -13.28 2.28
N TYR A 494 13.71 -13.17 1.46
CA TYR A 494 13.08 -14.34 0.84
C TYR A 494 14.06 -15.16 -0.02
N LEU A 495 14.90 -14.50 -0.81
CA LEU A 495 15.88 -15.18 -1.67
C LEU A 495 16.87 -16.02 -0.85
N PHE A 496 17.26 -15.54 0.33
CA PHE A 496 18.19 -16.25 1.21
C PHE A 496 17.52 -17.37 2.02
N VAL A 497 16.24 -17.21 2.37
CA VAL A 497 15.45 -18.27 3.03
C VAL A 497 15.32 -19.50 2.14
N GLN A 498 15.35 -19.35 0.82
CA GLN A 498 15.31 -20.48 -0.13
C GLN A 498 16.59 -21.32 -0.16
N LEU A 499 17.68 -20.88 0.49
CA LEU A 499 18.92 -21.66 0.57
C LEU A 499 18.75 -22.82 1.56
N SER A 500 19.05 -24.05 1.13
CA SER A 500 18.72 -25.27 1.89
C SER A 500 19.16 -25.25 3.37
N TRP A 501 20.46 -25.12 3.63
CA TRP A 501 21.00 -25.24 5.00
C TRP A 501 21.21 -23.90 5.71
N ILE A 502 21.26 -22.81 4.94
CA ILE A 502 21.49 -21.45 5.47
C ILE A 502 20.15 -20.72 5.68
N GLY A 503 19.12 -21.10 4.94
CA GLY A 503 17.78 -20.51 4.96
C GLY A 503 17.15 -20.42 6.36
N PRO A 504 17.28 -21.42 7.26
CA PRO A 504 16.79 -21.31 8.63
C PRO A 504 17.38 -20.14 9.40
N ALA A 505 18.66 -19.82 9.21
CA ALA A 505 19.30 -18.67 9.84
C ALA A 505 18.68 -17.35 9.33
N PHE A 506 18.45 -17.23 8.02
CA PHE A 506 17.80 -16.07 7.43
C PHE A 506 16.32 -15.95 7.82
N TYR A 507 15.63 -17.07 8.03
CA TYR A 507 14.26 -17.04 8.54
C TYR A 507 14.21 -16.49 9.97
N ILE A 508 15.08 -16.98 10.86
CA ILE A 508 15.16 -16.48 12.24
C ILE A 508 15.57 -15.01 12.26
N LEU A 509 16.48 -14.62 11.36
CA LEU A 509 16.89 -13.23 11.19
C LEU A 509 15.71 -12.34 10.74
N ALA A 510 14.95 -12.79 9.74
CA ALA A 510 13.74 -12.10 9.28
C ALA A 510 12.67 -12.01 10.38
N GLN A 511 12.53 -13.06 11.20
CA GLN A 511 11.61 -13.10 12.34
C GLN A 511 12.00 -12.13 13.45
N ALA A 512 13.29 -11.92 13.70
CA ALA A 512 13.75 -10.83 14.56
C ALA A 512 13.47 -9.49 13.88
N ALA A 513 13.91 -9.33 12.63
CA ALA A 513 13.86 -8.07 11.91
C ALA A 513 12.45 -7.51 11.71
N ILE A 514 11.45 -8.37 11.54
CA ILE A 514 10.06 -7.93 11.39
C ILE A 514 9.55 -7.24 12.66
N ALA A 515 10.10 -7.53 13.84
CA ALA A 515 9.76 -6.82 15.07
C ALA A 515 10.17 -5.33 15.00
N MET A 516 11.39 -5.05 14.54
CA MET A 516 11.87 -3.68 14.33
C MET A 516 11.10 -3.00 13.20
N PHE A 517 10.80 -3.72 12.11
CA PHE A 517 9.96 -3.20 11.04
C PHE A 517 8.60 -2.74 11.58
N ILE A 518 7.93 -3.56 12.38
CA ILE A 518 6.63 -3.25 12.96
C ILE A 518 6.70 -2.06 13.91
N SER A 519 7.67 -2.03 14.83
CA SER A 519 7.78 -0.93 15.81
C SER A 519 8.00 0.43 15.14
N ARG A 520 8.65 0.46 13.98
CA ARG A 520 8.90 1.68 13.20
C ARG A 520 7.79 2.04 12.22
N GLN A 521 7.02 1.07 11.74
CA GLN A 521 5.97 1.30 10.74
C GLN A 521 4.57 1.43 11.35
N THR A 522 4.41 1.11 12.63
CA THR A 522 3.10 1.12 13.30
C THR A 522 3.13 1.90 14.60
N VAL A 523 1.99 2.50 14.92
CA VAL A 523 1.77 3.12 16.22
C VAL A 523 1.73 2.02 17.28
N ARG A 524 2.34 2.30 18.42
CA ARG A 524 2.29 1.43 19.59
C ARG A 524 0.83 1.16 19.97
N PRO A 525 0.41 -0.11 20.11
CA PRO A 525 -0.93 -0.40 20.59
C PRO A 525 -1.07 0.05 22.06
N PRO A 526 -2.27 0.45 22.50
CA PRO A 526 -2.54 0.73 23.90
C PRO A 526 -2.44 -0.57 24.71
N PRO A 527 -2.17 -0.49 26.03
CA PRO A 527 -2.30 -1.64 26.92
C PRO A 527 -3.71 -2.23 26.84
N TYR A 528 -3.81 -3.55 26.89
CA TYR A 528 -5.08 -4.24 26.79
C TYR A 528 -6.01 -3.89 27.95
N THR A 529 -7.26 -3.53 27.63
CA THR A 529 -8.37 -3.46 28.58
C THR A 529 -9.49 -4.43 28.13
N PRO A 530 -10.24 -5.05 29.07
CA PRO A 530 -11.32 -5.96 28.70
C PRO A 530 -12.33 -5.29 27.76
N GLY A 531 -12.49 -5.83 26.55
CA GLY A 531 -13.39 -5.27 25.53
C GLY A 531 -12.75 -4.25 24.57
N ALA A 532 -11.46 -3.90 24.73
CA ALA A 532 -10.77 -3.05 23.77
C ALA A 532 -10.67 -3.70 22.39
N GLU A 533 -11.07 -2.98 21.35
CA GLU A 533 -10.71 -3.27 19.96
C GLU A 533 -9.63 -2.28 19.53
N TRP A 534 -8.48 -2.78 19.09
CA TRP A 534 -7.45 -1.96 18.46
C TRP A 534 -7.70 -1.89 16.95
N GLU A 535 -8.01 -0.70 16.45
CA GLU A 535 -7.99 -0.45 15.02
C GLU A 535 -6.56 -0.09 14.60
N LEU A 536 -6.03 -0.82 13.61
CA LEU A 536 -4.78 -0.46 12.94
C LEU A 536 -5.03 0.84 12.16
N GLU A 537 -4.97 1.98 12.85
CA GLU A 537 -5.19 3.30 12.25
C GLU A 537 -4.17 3.59 11.13
N LYS A 538 -4.63 4.38 10.15
CA LYS A 538 -3.86 4.83 8.98
C LYS A 538 -2.60 5.58 9.42
N LYS A 539 -1.43 5.02 9.07
CA LYS A 539 -0.10 5.67 8.94
C LYS A 539 -0.03 7.03 9.68
N ALA A 540 0.09 7.01 11.01
CA ALA A 540 0.54 8.20 11.72
C ALA A 540 1.94 8.48 11.19
N ARG A 541 2.11 9.56 10.42
CA ARG A 541 3.44 10.07 10.06
C ARG A 541 4.16 10.29 11.38
N ILE A 542 5.10 9.39 11.70
CA ILE A 542 6.10 9.63 12.74
C ILE A 542 6.80 10.90 12.28
N LYS A 543 6.54 12.01 12.98
CA LYS A 543 7.30 13.24 12.81
C LYS A 543 8.77 12.90 13.11
N PRO A 544 9.72 13.31 12.27
CA PRO A 544 11.14 13.27 12.65
C PRO A 544 11.37 14.11 13.92
#